data_AF-A0AAJ1AGH7-F1
#
_entry.id   AF-A0AAJ1AGH7-F1
#
_cell.length_a   1.000
_cell.length_b   1.000
_cell.length_c   1.000
_cell.angle_alpha   90.00
_cell.angle_beta   90.00
_cell.angle_gamma   90.00
#
_symmetry.space_group_name_H-M   'P 1'
#
loop_
_entity.id
_entity.type
_entity.pdbx_description
1 polymer ?
#
loop_
_entity_poly.entity_id
_entity_poly.type
_entity_poly.pdbx_seq_one_letter_code
_entity_poly.pdbx_strand_id
1 'polypeptide(L)'
;MATKTLDQHIEVTPGIAGGKPRIAGHRITVQNIVIWHERMGKSADEIAAEGDLALSDVYAALAYYYDHRSEIDRDIEESEAFIKAVRESSASKLKQKLHGPKD
;
A
#
# COMPACT_ATOMS: atom_id res chain seq x y z
N MET A 1 -30.01 2.49 2.10
CA MET A 1 -28.59 2.45 1.69
C MET A 1 -28.21 3.86 1.29
N ALA A 2 -27.19 4.47 1.91
CA ALA A 2 -26.71 5.77 1.50
C ALA A 2 -25.87 5.62 0.22
N THR A 3 -26.13 6.43 -0.79
CA THR A 3 -25.34 6.44 -2.02
C THR A 3 -24.00 7.11 -1.73
N LYS A 4 -22.88 6.39 -1.91
CA LYS A 4 -21.55 7.01 -1.90
C LYS A 4 -21.37 7.88 -3.14
N THR A 5 -20.89 9.11 -2.94
CA THR A 5 -20.39 9.97 -4.02
C THR A 5 -18.91 9.71 -4.26
N LEU A 6 -18.38 10.15 -5.41
CA LEU A 6 -17.00 9.86 -5.84
C LEU A 6 -15.94 10.26 -4.79
N ASP A 7 -16.17 11.36 -4.08
CA ASP A 7 -15.31 11.89 -3.02
C ASP A 7 -15.32 11.07 -1.71
N GLN A 8 -16.24 10.11 -1.56
CA GLN A 8 -16.39 9.30 -0.35
C GLN A 8 -15.68 7.93 -0.42
N HIS A 9 -14.95 7.68 -1.50
CA HIS A 9 -14.23 6.42 -1.69
C HIS A 9 -12.81 6.45 -1.11
N ILE A 10 -12.16 7.62 -1.04
CA ILE A 10 -10.77 7.77 -0.58
C ILE A 10 -10.72 8.67 0.65
N GLU A 11 -10.05 8.21 1.69
CA GLU A 11 -9.82 8.94 2.93
C GLU A 11 -8.33 9.19 3.16
N VAL A 12 -8.02 10.37 3.67
CA VAL A 12 -6.69 10.71 4.21
C VAL A 12 -6.90 11.10 5.67
N THR A 13 -6.31 10.35 6.60
CA THR A 13 -6.44 10.63 8.03
C THR A 13 -5.07 10.57 8.68
N PRO A 14 -4.59 11.68 9.28
CA PRO A 14 -3.33 11.67 10.02
C PRO A 14 -3.28 10.54 11.06
N GLY A 15 -2.18 9.79 11.10
CA GLY A 15 -1.99 8.67 12.04
C GLY A 15 -2.60 7.33 11.61
N ILE A 16 -3.44 7.28 10.58
CA ILE A 16 -3.97 6.02 10.01
C ILE A 16 -3.23 5.70 8.72
N ALA A 17 -2.72 4.47 8.58
CA ALA A 17 -1.92 4.03 7.43
C ALA A 17 -0.77 5.01 7.08
N GLY A 18 -0.16 5.63 8.09
CA GLY A 18 0.91 6.62 7.91
C GLY A 18 0.45 7.96 7.34
N GLY A 19 -0.85 8.26 7.35
CA GLY A 19 -1.41 9.44 6.70
C GLY A 19 -1.55 9.31 5.18
N LYS A 20 -1.32 8.12 4.61
CA LYS A 20 -1.45 7.88 3.17
C LYS A 20 -2.93 7.79 2.75
N PRO A 21 -3.26 8.19 1.51
CA PRO A 21 -4.60 8.00 0.95
C PRO A 21 -4.96 6.51 0.92
N ARG A 22 -6.16 6.19 1.37
CA ARG A 22 -6.66 4.81 1.51
C ARG A 22 -8.13 4.71 1.13
N ILE A 23 -8.58 3.49 0.85
CA ILE A 23 -10.01 3.22 0.67
C ILE A 23 -10.76 3.52 1.98
N ALA A 24 -11.83 4.29 1.89
CA ALA A 24 -12.70 4.63 3.03
C ALA A 24 -13.19 3.36 3.72
N GLY A 25 -13.03 3.30 5.05
CA GLY A 25 -13.38 2.12 5.86
C GLY A 25 -12.35 0.99 5.85
N HIS A 26 -11.27 1.08 5.07
CA HIS A 26 -10.22 0.07 5.00
C HIS A 26 -8.85 0.65 5.36
N ARG A 27 -7.88 -0.23 5.67
CA ARG A 27 -6.46 0.13 5.78
C ARG A 27 -5.67 -0.13 4.50
N ILE A 28 -6.36 -0.46 3.41
CA ILE A 28 -5.76 -0.68 2.08
C ILE A 28 -5.53 0.69 1.45
N THR A 29 -4.26 1.03 1.23
CA THR A 29 -3.85 2.32 0.68
C THR A 29 -4.00 2.36 -0.84
N VAL A 30 -4.12 3.55 -1.42
CA VAL A 30 -4.07 3.73 -2.88
C VAL A 30 -2.77 3.13 -3.45
N GLN A 31 -1.67 3.33 -2.74
CA GLN A 31 -0.38 2.70 -3.06
C GLN A 31 -0.47 1.16 -3.19
N ASN A 32 -1.23 0.48 -2.33
CA ASN A 32 -1.42 -0.98 -2.44
C ASN A 32 -2.14 -1.35 -3.74
N ILE A 33 -3.24 -0.65 -4.05
CA ILE A 33 -4.03 -0.88 -5.27
C ILE A 33 -3.16 -0.69 -6.51
N VAL A 34 -2.37 0.38 -6.55
CA VAL A 34 -1.46 0.68 -7.68
C VAL A 34 -0.38 -0.40 -7.84
N ILE A 35 0.24 -0.86 -6.75
CA ILE A 35 1.24 -1.93 -6.82
C ILE A 35 0.61 -3.22 -7.36
N TRP A 36 -0.58 -3.59 -6.88
CA TRP A 36 -1.27 -4.79 -7.35
C TRP A 36 -1.67 -4.70 -8.81
N HIS A 37 -2.18 -3.55 -9.25
CA HIS A 37 -2.63 -3.34 -10.62
C HIS A 37 -1.46 -3.19 -11.60
N GLU A 38 -0.60 -2.20 -11.39
CA GLU A 38 0.43 -1.80 -12.36
C GLU A 38 1.67 -2.69 -12.31
N ARG A 39 2.10 -3.12 -11.11
CA ARG A 39 3.35 -3.89 -10.95
C ARG A 39 3.13 -5.39 -10.95
N MET A 40 2.00 -5.85 -10.40
CA MET A 40 1.66 -7.28 -10.34
C MET A 40 0.67 -7.72 -11.43
N GLY A 41 0.14 -6.79 -12.22
CA GLY A 41 -0.73 -7.09 -13.36
C GLY A 41 -2.11 -7.63 -12.99
N LYS A 42 -2.56 -7.43 -11.74
CA LYS A 42 -3.89 -7.87 -11.31
C LYS A 42 -4.98 -6.97 -11.90
N SER A 43 -6.08 -7.55 -12.32
CA SER A 43 -7.27 -6.80 -12.74
C SER A 43 -7.97 -6.14 -11.55
N ALA A 44 -8.78 -5.12 -11.83
CA ALA A 44 -9.59 -4.44 -10.80
C ALA A 44 -10.57 -5.41 -10.11
N ASP A 45 -11.18 -6.34 -10.85
CA ASP A 45 -12.06 -7.38 -10.31
C ASP A 45 -11.33 -8.34 -9.36
N GLU A 46 -10.10 -8.77 -9.71
CA GLU A 46 -9.29 -9.62 -8.83
C GLU A 46 -8.92 -8.88 -7.53
N ILE A 47 -8.49 -7.62 -7.65
CA ILE A 47 -8.17 -6.78 -6.48
C ILE A 47 -9.39 -6.60 -5.59
N ALA A 48 -10.57 -6.36 -6.18
CA ALA A 48 -11.81 -6.20 -5.45
C ALA A 48 -12.19 -7.48 -4.71
N ALA A 49 -12.14 -8.63 -5.38
CA ALA A 49 -12.48 -9.92 -4.82
C ALA A 49 -11.53 -10.36 -3.69
N GLU A 50 -10.22 -10.20 -3.87
CA GLU A 50 -9.24 -10.58 -2.86
C GLU A 50 -9.20 -9.63 -1.67
N GLY A 51 -9.50 -8.34 -1.90
CA GLY A 51 -9.47 -7.30 -0.88
C GLY A 51 -10.77 -7.14 -0.08
N ASP A 52 -11.83 -7.88 -0.42
CA ASP A 52 -13.20 -7.64 0.06
C ASP A 52 -13.62 -6.18 -0.14
N LEU A 53 -13.28 -5.62 -1.31
CA LEU A 53 -13.54 -4.23 -1.68
C LEU A 53 -14.67 -4.14 -2.69
N ALA A 54 -15.41 -3.03 -2.68
CA ALA A 54 -16.28 -2.72 -3.80
C ALA A 54 -15.43 -2.38 -5.03
N LEU A 55 -15.87 -2.84 -6.22
CA LEU A 55 -15.17 -2.53 -7.47
C LEU A 55 -15.05 -1.01 -7.71
N SER A 56 -16.04 -0.22 -7.26
CA SER A 56 -15.99 1.24 -7.30
C SER A 56 -14.88 1.84 -6.43
N ASP A 57 -14.57 1.25 -5.27
CA ASP A 57 -13.46 1.70 -4.43
C ASP A 57 -12.11 1.50 -5.14
N VAL A 58 -11.94 0.36 -5.84
CA VAL A 58 -10.72 0.06 -6.61
C VAL A 58 -10.54 1.08 -7.75
N TYR A 59 -11.58 1.33 -8.53
CA TYR A 59 -11.51 2.32 -9.60
C TYR A 59 -11.31 3.75 -9.09
N ALA A 60 -11.93 4.11 -7.95
CA ALA A 60 -11.69 5.40 -7.33
C ALA A 60 -10.24 5.57 -6.89
N ALA A 61 -9.60 4.52 -6.36
CA ALA A 61 -8.17 4.54 -6.03
C ALA A 61 -7.29 4.70 -7.27
N LEU A 62 -7.60 4.00 -8.37
CA LEU A 62 -6.87 4.14 -9.63
C LEU A 62 -7.02 5.55 -10.20
N ALA A 63 -8.23 6.12 -10.17
CA ALA A 63 -8.47 7.51 -10.58
C ALA A 63 -7.67 8.50 -9.72
N TYR A 64 -7.75 8.36 -8.39
CA TYR A 64 -6.96 9.19 -7.46
C TYR A 64 -5.46 9.08 -7.74
N TYR A 65 -4.98 7.87 -8.03
CA TYR A 65 -3.58 7.66 -8.39
C TYR A 65 -3.17 8.43 -9.64
N TYR A 66 -3.96 8.39 -10.72
CA TYR A 66 -3.58 9.11 -11.94
C TYR A 66 -3.57 10.63 -11.75
N ASP A 67 -4.42 11.17 -10.89
CA ASP A 67 -4.41 12.60 -10.52
C ASP A 67 -3.19 12.97 -9.65
N HIS A 68 -2.65 12.04 -8.85
CA HIS A 68 -1.57 12.25 -7.88
C HIS A 68 -0.33 11.40 -8.16
N ARG A 69 -0.13 11.02 -9.42
CA ARG A 69 0.80 9.95 -9.81
C ARG A 69 2.22 10.19 -9.33
N SER A 70 2.73 11.40 -9.52
CA SER A 70 4.10 11.76 -9.15
C SER A 70 4.38 11.64 -7.65
N GLU A 71 3.41 12.01 -6.81
CA GLU A 71 3.51 11.89 -5.36
C GLU A 71 3.50 10.43 -4.93
N ILE A 72 2.56 9.65 -5.47
CA ILE A 72 2.39 8.23 -5.10
C ILE A 72 3.56 7.37 -5.61
N ASP A 73 4.05 7.63 -6.83
CA ASP A 73 5.21 6.93 -7.38
C ASP A 73 6.46 7.19 -6.51
N ARG A 74 6.71 8.45 -6.13
CA ARG A 74 7.79 8.79 -5.18
C ARG A 74 7.61 8.07 -3.84
N ASP A 75 6.41 8.10 -3.29
CA ASP A 75 6.09 7.42 -2.03
C ASP A 75 6.37 5.92 -2.09
N ILE A 76 6.10 5.28 -3.24
CA ILE A 76 6.42 3.88 -3.47
C ILE A 76 7.94 3.66 -3.48
N GLU A 77 8.67 4.47 -4.26
CA GLU A 77 10.13 4.37 -4.36
C GLU A 77 10.82 4.57 -3.01
N GLU A 78 10.41 5.59 -2.25
CA GLU A 78 10.91 5.86 -0.90
C GLU A 78 10.63 4.68 0.06
N SER A 79 9.44 4.09 -0.03
CA SER A 79 9.07 2.91 0.75
C SER A 79 9.96 1.71 0.41
N GLU A 80 10.23 1.47 -0.86
CA GLU A 80 11.10 0.38 -1.33
C GLU A 80 12.56 0.60 -0.92
N ALA A 81 13.05 1.83 -1.06
CA ALA A 81 14.40 2.22 -0.63
C ALA A 81 14.57 2.04 0.88
N PHE A 82 13.59 2.44 1.68
CA PHE A 82 13.60 2.24 3.13
C PHE A 82 13.64 0.75 3.48
N ILE A 83 12.78 -0.08 2.87
CA ILE A 83 12.77 -1.53 3.08
C ILE A 83 14.13 -2.14 2.73
N LYS A 84 14.74 -1.72 1.62
CA LYS A 84 16.08 -2.18 1.21
C LYS A 84 17.14 -1.81 2.24
N ALA A 85 17.18 -0.54 2.67
CA ALA A 85 18.13 -0.07 3.67
C ALA A 85 17.98 -0.79 5.02
N VAL A 86 16.74 -1.03 5.47
CA VAL A 86 16.46 -1.81 6.69
C VAL A 86 16.94 -3.25 6.54
N ARG A 87 16.75 -3.90 5.39
CA ARG A 87 17.25 -5.26 5.13
C ARG A 87 18.78 -5.33 5.14
N GLU A 88 19.46 -4.34 4.57
CA GLU A 88 20.92 -4.27 4.50
C GLU A 88 21.57 -3.96 5.86
N SER A 89 20.98 -3.02 6.62
CA SER A 89 21.44 -2.68 7.97
C SER A 89 21.10 -3.75 9.00
N SER A 90 20.03 -4.52 8.77
CA SER A 90 19.64 -5.66 9.62
C SER A 90 20.43 -6.92 9.26
N ALA A 91 21.74 -6.80 9.01
CA ALA A 91 22.66 -7.93 9.00
C ALA A 91 22.38 -8.79 10.24
N SER A 92 21.85 -9.98 9.95
CA SER A 92 21.04 -10.81 10.82
C SER A 92 21.49 -10.86 12.30
N LYS A 93 20.69 -10.24 13.19
CA LYS A 93 20.76 -10.49 14.65
C LYS A 93 20.65 -11.99 14.98
N LEU A 94 20.00 -12.76 14.10
CA LEU A 94 19.95 -14.22 14.14
C LEU A 94 21.30 -14.87 13.79
N LYS A 95 22.04 -14.41 12.78
CA LYS A 95 23.38 -14.92 12.46
C LYS A 95 24.38 -14.65 13.59
N GLN A 96 24.30 -13.50 14.26
CA GLN A 96 25.12 -13.22 15.45
C GLN A 96 24.80 -14.14 16.63
N LYS A 97 23.53 -14.52 16.82
CA LYS A 97 23.13 -15.45 17.90
C LYS A 97 23.40 -16.93 17.56
N LEU A 98 23.35 -17.33 16.30
CA LEU A 98 23.60 -18.72 15.86
C LEU A 98 25.09 -19.12 15.90
N HIS A 99 26.01 -18.15 15.89
CA HIS A 99 27.46 -18.38 16.02
C HIS A 99 28.00 -17.95 17.40
N GLY A 100 27.15 -17.80 18.42
CA GLY A 100 27.59 -17.60 19.79
C GLY A 100 28.46 -18.78 20.27
N PRO A 101 29.44 -18.53 21.16
CA PRO A 101 30.42 -19.54 21.54
C PRO A 101 29.73 -20.82 22.02
N LYS A 102 30.16 -21.96 21.46
CA LYS A 102 29.88 -23.27 22.04
C LYS A 102 30.74 -23.37 23.31
N ASP A 103 30.09 -23.26 24.46
CA ASP A 103 30.63 -23.85 25.69
C ASP A 103 30.70 -25.38 25.55
#